data_AF-A0A830GDF3-F1
#
_entry.id   AF-A0A830GDF3-F1
#
_cell.length_a   1.000
_cell.length_b   1.000
_cell.length_c   1.000
_cell.angle_alpha   90.00
_cell.angle_beta   90.00
_cell.angle_gamma   90.00
#
_symmetry.space_group_name_H-M   'P 1'
#
loop_
_entity.id
_entity.type
_entity.pdbx_description
1 polymer ?
#
loop_
_entity_poly.entity_id
_entity_poly.type
_entity_poly.pdbx_seq_one_letter_code
_entity_poly.pdbx_strand_id
1 'polypeptide(L)'
;MFAFDGGYDPGEASHTALLELRRTVERHPAVRHATGEPPGQFIHVAATLDPTVLGSDADAGTLTIRWYAGETADAEPAFAFHYSDATGFDCGWHHEPNPHVEERAHSQERPIADDDYEYDAVEFGSLQPVPLLWAILDRLEARLTDR
;
A
#
# COMPACT_ATOMS: atom_id res chain seq x y z
N MET A 1 7.19 -42.58 -6.80
CA MET A 1 6.25 -41.86 -5.90
C MET A 1 6.95 -40.58 -5.51
N PHE A 2 6.68 -39.48 -6.20
CA PHE A 2 7.25 -38.19 -5.85
C PHE A 2 6.29 -37.55 -4.85
N ALA A 3 6.75 -37.37 -3.61
CA ALA A 3 6.09 -36.48 -2.68
C ALA A 3 6.33 -35.06 -3.20
N PHE A 4 5.28 -34.33 -3.54
CA PHE A 4 5.38 -32.88 -3.63
C PHE A 4 5.48 -32.40 -2.18
N ASP A 5 6.68 -32.06 -1.72
CA ASP A 5 6.84 -31.29 -0.50
C ASP A 5 5.99 -30.02 -0.67
N GLY A 6 5.11 -29.73 0.30
CA GLY A 6 4.30 -28.50 0.34
C GLY A 6 5.20 -27.27 0.49
N GLY A 7 5.92 -26.94 -0.57
CA GLY A 7 6.86 -25.84 -0.65
C GLY A 7 6.17 -24.49 -0.53
N TYR A 8 6.97 -23.47 -0.22
CA TYR A 8 6.52 -22.09 -0.21
C TYR A 8 5.96 -21.69 -1.58
N ASP A 9 4.71 -21.21 -1.58
CA ASP A 9 4.05 -20.64 -2.76
C ASP A 9 4.01 -19.11 -2.61
N PRO A 10 4.81 -18.36 -3.41
CA PRO A 10 4.81 -16.90 -3.38
C PRO A 10 3.45 -16.27 -3.66
N GLY A 11 2.65 -16.90 -4.52
CA GLY A 11 1.32 -16.43 -4.88
C GLY A 11 0.34 -16.58 -3.73
N GLU A 12 0.33 -17.75 -3.08
CA GLU A 12 -0.50 -18.00 -1.90
C GLU A 12 -0.11 -17.09 -0.74
N ALA A 13 1.20 -16.90 -0.50
CA ALA A 13 1.70 -16.01 0.55
C ALA A 13 1.31 -14.54 0.29
N SER A 14 1.46 -14.08 -0.95
CA SER A 14 1.07 -12.71 -1.34
C SER A 14 -0.44 -12.49 -1.22
N HIS A 15 -1.24 -13.45 -1.68
CA HIS A 15 -2.69 -13.39 -1.57
C HIS A 15 -3.16 -13.41 -0.12
N THR A 16 -2.52 -14.20 0.74
CA THR A 16 -2.79 -14.24 2.18
C THR A 16 -2.51 -12.88 2.83
N ALA A 17 -1.38 -12.26 2.52
CA ALA A 17 -1.07 -10.91 3.00
C ALA A 17 -2.13 -9.88 2.53
N LEU A 18 -2.54 -9.92 1.26
CA LEU A 18 -3.57 -9.03 0.71
C LEU A 18 -4.94 -9.24 1.36
N LEU A 19 -5.32 -10.48 1.69
CA LEU A 19 -6.53 -10.80 2.46
C LEU A 19 -6.50 -10.19 3.85
N GLU A 20 -5.38 -10.28 4.54
CA GLU A 20 -5.20 -9.67 5.86
C GLU A 20 -5.22 -8.14 5.79
N LEU A 21 -4.50 -7.55 4.83
CA LEU A 21 -4.49 -6.11 4.59
C LEU A 21 -5.89 -5.58 4.30
N ARG A 22 -6.66 -6.25 3.43
CA ARG A 22 -8.06 -5.88 3.14
C ARG A 22 -8.93 -5.87 4.39
N ARG A 23 -8.90 -6.96 5.17
CA ARG A 23 -9.71 -7.08 6.40
C ARG A 23 -9.30 -6.07 7.48
N THR A 24 -8.04 -5.68 7.47
CA THR A 24 -7.47 -4.75 8.45
C THR A 24 -7.77 -3.32 8.07
N VAL A 25 -7.57 -2.93 6.81
CA VAL A 25 -7.82 -1.57 6.33
C VAL A 25 -9.31 -1.19 6.46
N GLU A 26 -10.24 -2.13 6.27
CA GLU A 26 -11.68 -1.92 6.52
C GLU A 26 -12.02 -1.51 7.96
N ARG A 27 -11.11 -1.70 8.92
CA ARG A 27 -11.32 -1.31 10.33
C ARG A 27 -10.88 0.12 10.62
N HIS A 28 -10.19 0.78 9.69
CA HIS A 28 -9.75 2.15 9.89
C HIS A 28 -10.96 3.10 9.76
N PRO A 29 -11.16 4.09 10.67
CA PRO A 29 -12.33 4.96 10.67
C PRO A 29 -12.55 5.75 9.37
N ALA A 30 -11.46 6.14 8.70
CA ALA A 30 -11.54 6.83 7.42
C ALA A 30 -11.94 5.92 6.24
N VAL A 31 -11.92 4.59 6.39
CA VAL A 31 -12.18 3.68 5.28
C VAL A 31 -13.67 3.41 5.18
N ARG A 32 -14.27 3.78 4.04
CA ARG A 32 -15.69 3.53 3.74
C ARG A 32 -15.92 2.11 3.25
N HIS A 33 -15.00 1.60 2.42
CA HIS A 33 -15.07 0.25 1.87
C HIS A 33 -13.70 -0.22 1.36
N ALA A 34 -13.40 -1.52 1.39
CA ALA A 34 -12.23 -2.07 0.71
C ALA A 34 -12.55 -3.33 -0.11
N THR A 35 -12.08 -3.35 -1.35
CA THR A 35 -12.27 -4.46 -2.29
C THR A 35 -10.93 -5.06 -2.65
N GLY A 36 -10.94 -6.36 -2.97
CA GLY A 36 -9.83 -7.00 -3.64
C GLY A 36 -10.12 -7.06 -5.13
N GLU A 37 -9.17 -6.65 -5.96
CA GLU A 37 -9.31 -6.64 -7.41
C GLU A 37 -8.22 -7.48 -8.12
N PRO A 38 -8.59 -8.28 -9.14
CA PRO A 38 -9.96 -8.65 -9.51
C PRO A 38 -10.63 -9.53 -8.42
N PRO A 39 -11.97 -9.61 -8.35
CA PRO A 39 -12.65 -10.43 -7.34
C PRO A 39 -12.21 -11.91 -7.37
N GLY A 40 -12.02 -12.52 -6.20
CA GLY A 40 -11.55 -13.90 -6.05
C GLY A 40 -10.05 -13.96 -5.79
N GLN A 41 -9.24 -14.11 -6.83
CA GLN A 41 -7.77 -14.10 -6.75
C GLN A 41 -7.25 -12.68 -6.98
N PHE A 42 -7.55 -11.78 -6.05
CA PHE A 42 -7.11 -10.40 -6.18
C PHE A 42 -5.61 -10.25 -5.98
N ILE A 43 -5.04 -9.33 -6.76
CA ILE A 43 -3.61 -8.99 -6.79
C ILE A 43 -3.33 -7.63 -6.14
N HIS A 44 -4.38 -6.86 -5.85
CA HIS A 44 -4.30 -5.65 -5.05
C HIS A 44 -5.60 -5.41 -4.26
N VAL A 45 -5.50 -4.56 -3.25
CA VAL A 45 -6.65 -4.06 -2.48
C VAL A 45 -6.86 -2.61 -2.86
N ALA A 46 -8.10 -2.23 -3.15
CA ALA A 46 -8.52 -0.84 -3.32
C ALA A 46 -9.47 -0.47 -2.17
N ALA A 47 -9.05 0.48 -1.33
CA ALA A 47 -9.85 1.05 -0.26
C ALA A 47 -10.34 2.44 -0.65
N THR A 48 -11.64 2.70 -0.54
CA THR A 48 -12.22 4.04 -0.65
C THR A 48 -12.22 4.69 0.73
N LEU A 49 -11.68 5.89 0.81
CA LEU A 49 -11.53 6.65 2.05
C LEU A 49 -12.44 7.87 2.04
N ASP A 50 -12.77 8.30 3.24
CA ASP A 50 -13.27 9.62 3.58
C ASP A 50 -12.07 10.50 4.00
N PRO A 51 -11.54 11.36 3.12
CA PRO A 51 -10.36 12.16 3.41
C PRO A 51 -10.57 13.16 4.54
N THR A 52 -11.82 13.55 4.83
CA THR A 52 -12.14 14.48 5.93
C THR A 52 -11.80 13.91 7.31
N VAL A 53 -11.88 12.58 7.45
CA VAL A 53 -11.46 11.88 8.67
C VAL A 53 -9.94 11.90 8.84
N LEU A 54 -9.19 12.10 7.75
CA LEU A 54 -7.73 12.21 7.71
C LEU A 54 -7.24 13.68 7.65
N GLY A 55 -8.13 14.65 7.80
CA GLY A 55 -7.78 16.08 7.80
C GLY A 55 -7.77 16.76 6.43
N SER A 56 -8.15 16.08 5.35
CA SER A 56 -8.22 16.66 4.00
C SER A 56 -9.65 17.06 3.60
N ASP A 57 -9.78 18.19 2.91
CA ASP A 57 -11.05 18.67 2.35
C ASP A 57 -11.47 17.97 1.03
N ALA A 58 -10.77 16.94 0.59
CA ALA A 58 -11.11 16.20 -0.63
C ALA A 58 -12.41 15.38 -0.45
N ASP A 59 -13.27 15.36 -1.47
CA ASP A 59 -14.57 14.66 -1.43
C ASP A 59 -14.45 13.12 -1.30
N ALA A 60 -13.39 12.55 -1.89
CA ALA A 60 -13.09 11.13 -1.87
C ALA A 60 -11.60 10.89 -2.18
N GLY A 61 -11.06 9.84 -1.56
CA GLY A 61 -9.71 9.35 -1.82
C GLY A 61 -9.70 7.83 -1.98
N THR A 62 -8.70 7.31 -2.69
CA THR A 62 -8.50 5.87 -2.88
C THR A 62 -7.10 5.49 -2.43
N LEU A 63 -7.00 4.51 -1.53
CA LEU A 63 -5.75 3.84 -1.18
C LEU A 63 -5.68 2.49 -1.88
N THR A 64 -4.73 2.34 -2.80
CA THR A 64 -4.42 1.10 -3.50
C THR A 64 -3.23 0.43 -2.83
N ILE A 65 -3.34 -0.86 -2.52
CA ILE A 65 -2.32 -1.64 -1.83
C ILE A 65 -1.94 -2.84 -2.70
N ARG A 66 -0.67 -2.93 -3.07
CA ARG A 66 -0.07 -4.07 -3.77
C ARG A 66 0.93 -4.76 -2.85
N TRP A 67 1.00 -6.08 -2.93
CA TRP A 67 1.89 -6.88 -2.11
C TRP A 67 2.41 -8.10 -2.86
N TYR A 68 3.71 -8.32 -2.76
CA TYR A 68 4.40 -9.52 -3.16
C TYR A 68 5.27 -10.00 -2.00
N ALA A 69 5.03 -11.22 -1.53
CA ALA A 69 5.73 -11.79 -0.38
C ALA A 69 7.20 -12.18 -0.67
N GLY A 70 7.61 -12.18 -1.95
CA GLY A 70 8.94 -12.58 -2.38
C GLY A 70 9.01 -14.04 -2.83
N GLU A 71 10.08 -14.42 -3.54
CA GLU A 71 10.27 -15.75 -4.14
C GLU A 71 10.50 -16.87 -3.11
N THR A 72 10.93 -16.51 -1.90
CA THR A 72 11.18 -17.44 -0.79
C THR A 72 10.59 -16.88 0.50
N ALA A 73 10.38 -17.73 1.49
CA ALA A 73 9.82 -17.32 2.79
C ALA A 73 10.67 -16.28 3.55
N ASP A 74 11.97 -16.21 3.26
CA ASP A 74 12.91 -15.28 3.90
C ASP A 74 13.23 -14.05 3.00
N ALA A 75 12.62 -13.97 1.81
CA ALA A 75 12.82 -12.83 0.92
C ALA A 75 12.13 -11.58 1.50
N GLU A 76 12.73 -10.42 1.27
CA GLU A 76 12.05 -9.16 1.57
C GLU A 76 10.85 -8.96 0.62
N PRO A 77 9.69 -8.55 1.13
CA PRO A 77 8.51 -8.36 0.28
C PRO A 77 8.72 -7.17 -0.65
N ALA A 78 8.00 -7.15 -1.78
CA ALA A 78 7.84 -5.95 -2.58
C ALA A 78 6.40 -5.45 -2.44
N PHE A 79 6.21 -4.15 -2.24
CA PHE A 79 4.88 -3.59 -2.02
C PHE A 79 4.78 -2.14 -2.46
N ALA A 80 3.55 -1.68 -2.61
CA ALA A 80 3.23 -0.27 -2.78
C ALA A 80 1.90 0.04 -2.10
N PHE A 81 1.86 1.14 -1.34
CA PHE A 81 0.66 1.77 -0.83
C PHE A 81 0.53 3.11 -1.52
N HIS A 82 -0.56 3.33 -2.25
CA HIS A 82 -0.71 4.47 -3.13
C HIS A 82 -2.05 5.15 -2.91
N TYR A 83 -2.02 6.38 -2.41
CA TYR A 83 -3.18 7.24 -2.24
C TYR A 83 -3.34 8.20 -3.43
N SER A 84 -4.57 8.42 -3.88
CA SER A 84 -4.93 9.51 -4.79
C SER A 84 -6.30 10.07 -4.43
N ASP A 85 -6.53 11.35 -4.68
CA ASP A 85 -7.82 12.00 -4.42
C ASP A 85 -8.32 12.89 -5.57
N ALA A 86 -9.56 13.37 -5.44
CA ALA A 86 -10.23 14.17 -6.46
C ALA A 86 -9.61 15.57 -6.69
N THR A 87 -8.73 16.04 -5.79
CA THR A 87 -8.01 17.31 -5.96
C THR A 87 -6.81 17.18 -6.90
N GLY A 88 -6.45 15.94 -7.27
CA GLY A 88 -5.28 15.63 -8.09
C GLY A 88 -4.02 15.34 -7.27
N PHE A 89 -4.12 15.41 -5.94
CA PHE A 89 -3.07 14.95 -5.04
C PHE A 89 -2.90 13.44 -5.10
N ASP A 90 -1.66 13.00 -5.12
CA ASP A 90 -1.29 11.61 -5.33
C ASP A 90 0.03 11.33 -4.59
N CYS A 91 0.06 10.34 -3.71
CA CYS A 91 1.26 9.99 -2.95
C CYS A 91 1.32 8.50 -2.61
N GLY A 92 2.52 7.98 -2.40
CA GLY A 92 2.68 6.56 -2.06
C GLY A 92 3.96 6.24 -1.34
N TRP A 93 3.97 5.05 -0.72
CA TRP A 93 5.13 4.46 -0.06
C TRP A 93 5.37 3.06 -0.60
N HIS A 94 6.57 2.83 -1.09
CA HIS A 94 6.92 1.70 -1.92
C HIS A 94 8.14 0.97 -1.33
N HIS A 95 8.23 -0.32 -1.60
CA HIS A 95 9.42 -1.12 -1.36
C HIS A 95 9.73 -1.97 -2.60
N GLU A 96 10.31 -1.31 -3.59
CA GLU A 96 10.68 -1.91 -4.88
C GLU A 96 11.81 -1.11 -5.52
N PRO A 97 12.65 -1.72 -6.37
CA PRO A 97 13.66 -0.98 -7.12
C PRO A 97 13.01 0.06 -8.02
N ASN A 98 13.58 1.27 -8.06
CA ASN A 98 13.14 2.36 -8.90
C ASN A 98 14.37 3.13 -9.44
N PRO A 99 14.22 3.97 -10.49
CA PRO A 99 15.35 4.71 -11.05
C PRO A 99 15.62 6.06 -10.38
N HIS A 100 14.84 6.48 -9.39
CA HIS A 100 14.85 7.82 -8.80
C HIS A 100 15.64 7.90 -7.50
N VAL A 101 15.64 6.84 -6.69
CA VAL A 101 16.45 6.70 -5.48
C VAL A 101 17.17 5.35 -5.44
N GLU A 102 18.30 5.27 -4.73
CA GLU A 102 19.11 4.04 -4.65
C GLU A 102 18.42 2.98 -3.77
N GLU A 103 17.71 3.42 -2.74
CA GLU A 103 16.99 2.57 -1.80
C GLU A 103 15.72 1.97 -2.42
N ARG A 104 15.39 0.73 -2.01
CA ARG A 104 14.11 0.11 -2.37
C ARG A 104 12.94 0.81 -1.69
N ALA A 105 13.14 1.23 -0.44
CA ALA A 105 12.15 1.92 0.36
C ALA A 105 12.11 3.41 -0.01
N HIS A 106 10.99 3.86 -0.59
CA HIS A 106 10.84 5.23 -1.04
C HIS A 106 9.41 5.73 -0.90
N SER A 107 9.24 7.03 -0.77
CA SER A 107 7.98 7.71 -1.02
C SER A 107 7.99 8.38 -2.39
N GLN A 108 6.81 8.48 -2.98
CA GLN A 108 6.57 9.33 -4.15
C GLN A 108 5.40 10.26 -3.84
N GLU A 109 5.47 11.51 -4.30
CA GLU A 109 4.40 12.49 -4.10
C GLU A 109 4.25 13.35 -5.34
N ARG A 110 3.02 13.65 -5.71
CA ARG A 110 2.64 14.61 -6.74
C ARG A 110 1.53 15.50 -6.18
N PRO A 111 1.81 16.79 -5.90
CA PRO A 111 0.85 17.68 -5.25
C PRO A 111 -0.41 17.97 -6.07
N ILE A 112 -0.27 18.08 -7.39
CA ILE A 112 -1.35 18.35 -8.35
C ILE A 112 -1.17 17.48 -9.61
N ALA A 113 -2.27 17.16 -10.29
CA ALA A 113 -2.29 16.13 -11.35
C ALA A 113 -1.28 16.35 -12.51
N ASP A 114 -0.95 17.61 -12.82
CA ASP A 114 -0.07 17.98 -13.92
C ASP A 114 1.40 18.19 -13.51
N ASP A 115 1.75 17.93 -12.24
CA ASP A 115 3.12 18.05 -11.74
C ASP A 115 3.93 16.76 -11.92
N ASP A 116 5.25 16.88 -11.81
CA ASP A 116 6.13 15.72 -11.74
C ASP A 116 6.07 15.08 -10.35
N TYR A 117 6.41 13.79 -10.26
CA TYR A 117 6.59 13.13 -8.97
C TYR A 117 7.91 13.55 -8.34
N GLU A 118 7.84 13.90 -7.05
CA GLU A 118 8.98 14.00 -6.16
C GLU A 118 9.19 12.65 -5.46
N TYR A 119 10.46 12.29 -5.24
CA TYR A 119 10.85 11.00 -4.67
C TYR A 119 11.83 11.21 -3.52
N ASP A 120 11.56 10.54 -2.40
CA ASP A 120 12.44 10.56 -1.23
C ASP A 120 12.69 9.13 -0.73
N ALA A 121 13.91 8.88 -0.29
CA ALA A 121 14.22 7.66 0.45
C ALA A 121 13.51 7.68 1.81
N VAL A 122 12.95 6.53 2.21
CA VAL A 122 12.29 6.39 3.51
C VAL A 122 12.72 5.10 4.18
N GLU A 123 12.55 5.03 5.50
CA GLU A 123 12.72 3.80 6.26
C GLU A 123 11.37 3.31 6.80
N PHE A 124 11.19 2.00 6.88
CA PHE A 124 10.02 1.39 7.53
C PHE A 124 10.45 0.68 8.82
N GLY A 125 9.72 0.92 9.91
CA GLY A 125 9.96 0.22 11.17
C GLY A 125 9.58 -1.27 11.16
N SER A 126 8.83 -1.71 10.13
CA SER A 126 8.47 -3.10 9.89
C SER A 126 8.15 -3.32 8.42
N LEU A 127 8.48 -4.49 7.90
CA LEU A 127 8.03 -4.98 6.58
C LEU A 127 6.91 -6.03 6.71
N GLN A 128 6.33 -6.20 7.90
CA GLN A 128 5.18 -7.07 8.10
C GLN A 128 3.89 -6.37 7.65
N PRO A 129 2.96 -7.05 6.94
CA PRO A 129 1.83 -6.38 6.27
C PRO A 129 0.99 -5.49 7.20
N VAL A 130 0.52 -6.04 8.33
CA VAL A 130 -0.40 -5.33 9.23
C VAL A 130 0.27 -4.17 9.99
N PRO A 131 1.44 -4.36 10.66
CA PRO A 131 2.13 -3.24 11.28
C PRO A 131 2.49 -2.12 10.29
N LEU A 132 2.90 -2.48 9.09
CA LEU A 132 3.23 -1.53 8.04
C LEU A 132 1.99 -0.74 7.59
N LEU A 133 0.84 -1.40 7.37
CA LEU A 133 -0.40 -0.72 7.01
C LEU A 133 -0.76 0.40 7.99
N TRP A 134 -0.69 0.14 9.30
CA TRP A 134 -0.98 1.18 10.29
C TRP A 134 0.02 2.33 10.24
N ALA A 135 1.31 2.03 10.11
CA ALA A 135 2.33 3.06 9.94
C ALA A 135 2.13 3.91 8.67
N ILE A 136 1.64 3.31 7.58
CA ILE A 136 1.30 4.03 6.35
C ILE A 136 0.06 4.92 6.55
N LEU A 137 -0.98 4.44 7.24
CA LEU A 137 -2.17 5.24 7.51
C LEU A 137 -1.85 6.44 8.39
N ASP A 138 -0.99 6.28 9.41
CA ASP A 138 -0.50 7.39 10.24
C ASP A 138 0.29 8.42 9.40
N ARG A 139 1.14 7.95 8.46
CA ARG A 139 1.87 8.83 7.54
C ARG A 139 0.94 9.58 6.60
N LEU A 140 -0.09 8.89 6.09
CA LEU A 140 -1.08 9.50 5.20
C LEU A 140 -1.87 10.58 5.93
N GLU A 141 -2.34 10.33 7.15
CA GLU A 141 -3.04 11.32 7.97
C GLU A 141 -2.16 12.56 8.21
N ALA A 142 -0.89 12.36 8.60
CA ALA A 142 0.04 13.47 8.78
C ALA A 142 0.22 14.29 7.49
N ARG A 143 0.39 13.62 6.35
CA ARG A 143 0.56 14.29 5.05
C ARG A 143 -0.68 15.06 4.60
N LEU A 144 -1.86 14.52 4.85
CA LEU A 144 -3.12 15.16 4.51
C LEU A 144 -3.46 16.33 5.44
N THR A 145 -3.00 16.29 6.70
CA THR A 145 -3.20 17.36 7.69
C THR A 145 -2.23 18.53 7.48
N ASP A 146 -1.01 18.27 7.02
CA ASP A 146 0.02 19.30 6.80
C ASP A 146 -0.18 20.08 5.48
N ARG A 147 -1.19 19.72 4.68
CA ARG A 147 -1.50 20.29 3.36
C ARG A 147 -2.53 21.44 3.45
#